data_AF-A0A950NNF4-F1
#
_entry.id   AF-A0A950NNF4-F1
#
_cell.length_a   1.000
_cell.length_b   1.000
_cell.length_c   1.000
_cell.angle_alpha   90.00
_cell.angle_beta   90.00
_cell.angle_gamma   90.00
#
_symmetry.space_group_name_H-M   'P 1'
#
loop_
_entity.id
_entity.type
_entity.pdbx_description
1 polymer ?
#
loop_
_entity_poly.entity_id
_entity_poly.type
_entity_poly.pdbx_seq_one_letter_code
_entity_poly.pdbx_strand_id
1 'polypeptide(L)'
;MTRSKSRSVRLGLIGFTAVLALFALARAQAAAYPLALVLGYAYFVVITSLSTLLQDHLRDDVRGRIMALWVMAFGGTVPLGVLAGGYAVKITSLTVVMLIGAAVALGLVFWLDVGPDEEPEVSAGPALG
;
A
#
# COMPACT_ATOMS: atom_id res chain seq x y z
N MET A 1 9.56 -18.54 2.13
CA MET A 1 8.19 -18.21 1.64
C MET A 1 7.88 -16.71 1.66
N THR A 2 8.73 -15.84 2.21
CA THR A 2 8.61 -14.37 2.26
C THR A 2 8.63 -13.69 0.89
N ARG A 3 9.44 -14.19 -0.06
CA ARG A 3 9.59 -13.66 -1.44
C ARG A 3 8.28 -13.58 -2.24
N SER A 4 7.32 -14.48 -2.00
CA SER A 4 6.04 -14.49 -2.74
C SER A 4 5.07 -13.41 -2.27
N LYS A 5 5.08 -13.07 -0.97
CA LYS A 5 4.13 -12.12 -0.40
C LYS A 5 4.51 -10.67 -0.70
N SER A 6 5.81 -10.36 -0.71
CA SER A 6 6.31 -9.06 -1.20
C SER A 6 5.96 -8.84 -2.69
N ARG A 7 6.07 -9.90 -3.51
CA ARG A 7 5.68 -9.84 -4.92
C ARG A 7 4.19 -9.53 -5.12
N SER A 8 3.31 -10.09 -4.29
CA SER A 8 1.86 -9.80 -4.34
C SER A 8 1.54 -8.33 -4.02
N VAL A 9 2.19 -7.77 -2.99
CA VAL A 9 2.04 -6.33 -2.65
C VAL A 9 2.52 -5.46 -3.80
N ARG A 10 3.69 -5.77 -4.38
CA ARG A 10 4.25 -5.02 -5.50
C ARG A 10 3.36 -5.05 -6.73
N LEU A 11 2.88 -6.24 -7.12
CA LEU A 11 1.95 -6.38 -8.26
C LEU A 11 0.64 -5.63 -8.01
N GLY A 12 0.11 -5.71 -6.80
CA GLY A 12 -1.08 -4.94 -6.41
C GLY A 12 -0.86 -3.44 -6.52
N LEU A 13 0.31 -2.94 -6.12
CA LEU A 13 0.64 -1.52 -6.13
C LEU A 13 0.90 -0.98 -7.55
N ILE A 14 1.53 -1.77 -8.41
CA ILE A 14 1.66 -1.46 -9.85
C ILE A 14 0.28 -1.41 -10.50
N GLY A 15 -0.58 -2.41 -10.23
CA GLY A 15 -1.95 -2.44 -10.72
C GLY A 15 -2.77 -1.24 -10.23
N PHE A 16 -2.68 -0.91 -8.94
CA PHE A 16 -3.32 0.25 -8.34
C PHE A 16 -2.87 1.55 -9.01
N THR A 17 -1.57 1.74 -9.22
CA THR A 17 -0.99 2.90 -9.90
C THR A 17 -1.55 3.07 -11.31
N ALA A 18 -1.52 2.00 -12.11
CA ALA A 18 -1.98 2.04 -13.49
C ALA A 18 -3.49 2.34 -13.58
N VAL A 19 -4.30 1.65 -12.76
CA VAL A 19 -5.76 1.79 -12.78
C VAL A 19 -6.18 3.15 -12.23
N LEU A 20 -5.51 3.68 -11.20
CA LEU A 20 -5.77 5.01 -10.67
C LEU A 20 -5.49 6.10 -11.71
N ALA A 21 -4.38 5.99 -12.44
CA ALA A 21 -4.05 6.92 -13.52
C ALA A 21 -5.08 6.85 -14.67
N LEU A 22 -5.47 5.65 -15.08
CA LEU A 22 -6.50 5.45 -16.10
C LEU A 22 -7.86 6.00 -15.65
N PHE A 23 -8.26 5.73 -14.41
CA PHE A 23 -9.49 6.26 -13.82
C PHE A 23 -9.47 7.79 -13.77
N ALA A 24 -8.33 8.40 -13.43
CA ALA A 24 -8.18 9.85 -13.36
C ALA A 24 -8.38 10.56 -14.72
N LEU A 25 -8.02 9.87 -15.80
CA LEU A 25 -8.13 10.36 -17.18
C LEU A 25 -9.44 9.95 -17.86
N ALA A 26 -10.22 9.05 -17.26
CA ALA A 26 -11.47 8.57 -17.83
C ALA A 26 -12.50 9.71 -17.94
N ARG A 27 -12.87 10.07 -19.17
CA ARG A 27 -13.92 11.07 -19.44
C ARG A 27 -15.29 10.45 -19.68
N ALA A 28 -15.33 9.16 -20.07
CA ALA A 28 -16.57 8.43 -20.32
C ALA A 28 -17.04 7.69 -19.06
N GLN A 29 -18.29 7.93 -18.64
CA GLN A 29 -18.89 7.31 -17.47
C GLN A 29 -18.89 5.77 -17.56
N ALA A 30 -19.18 5.23 -18.76
CA ALA A 30 -19.17 3.79 -19.01
C ALA A 30 -17.80 3.13 -18.75
N ALA A 31 -16.70 3.85 -18.95
CA ALA A 31 -15.36 3.37 -18.63
C ALA A 31 -14.98 3.60 -17.16
N ALA A 32 -15.50 4.67 -16.55
CA ALA A 32 -15.20 5.02 -15.15
C ALA A 32 -15.73 3.96 -14.16
N TYR A 33 -16.94 3.42 -14.36
CA TYR A 33 -17.51 2.40 -13.47
C TYR A 33 -16.67 1.12 -13.34
N PRO A 34 -16.29 0.43 -14.44
CA PRO A 34 -15.43 -0.75 -14.33
C PRO A 34 -14.04 -0.40 -13.79
N LEU A 35 -13.47 0.75 -14.17
CA LEU A 35 -12.19 1.19 -13.62
C LEU A 35 -12.26 1.43 -12.11
N ALA A 36 -13.36 2.00 -11.59
CA ALA A 36 -13.56 2.17 -10.14
C ALA A 36 -13.62 0.83 -9.40
N LEU A 37 -14.28 -0.17 -9.98
CA LEU A 37 -14.34 -1.52 -9.41
C LEU A 37 -12.95 -2.16 -9.36
N VAL A 38 -12.19 -2.10 -10.45
CA VAL A 38 -10.83 -2.63 -10.50
C VAL A 38 -9.89 -1.86 -9.56
N LEU A 39 -10.07 -0.55 -9.44
CA LEU A 39 -9.30 0.29 -8.52
C LEU A 39 -9.55 -0.12 -7.07
N GLY A 40 -10.82 -0.32 -6.69
CA GLY A 40 -11.20 -0.81 -5.37
C GLY A 40 -10.60 -2.21 -5.09
N TYR A 41 -10.67 -3.12 -6.05
CA TYR A 41 -10.06 -4.43 -5.94
C TYR A 41 -8.53 -4.34 -5.70
N ALA A 42 -7.82 -3.56 -6.51
CA ALA A 42 -6.37 -3.38 -6.37
C ALA A 42 -6.00 -2.79 -5.00
N TYR A 43 -6.77 -1.80 -4.51
CA TYR A 43 -6.63 -1.23 -3.18
C TYR A 43 -6.76 -2.30 -2.09
N PHE A 44 -7.82 -3.12 -2.13
CA PHE A 44 -8.02 -4.17 -1.12
C PHE A 44 -6.93 -5.23 -1.17
N VAL A 45 -6.48 -5.64 -2.36
CA VAL A 45 -5.35 -6.59 -2.48
C VAL A 45 -4.11 -6.07 -1.76
N VAL A 46 -3.76 -4.80 -1.93
CA VAL A 46 -2.59 -4.19 -1.26
C VAL A 46 -2.77 -4.14 0.26
N ILE A 47 -3.89 -3.60 0.74
CA ILE A 47 -4.13 -3.41 2.18
C ILE A 47 -4.29 -4.74 2.92
N THR A 48 -4.98 -5.71 2.34
CA THR A 48 -5.10 -7.06 2.90
C THR A 48 -3.76 -7.79 2.91
N SER A 49 -2.95 -7.66 1.84
CA SER A 49 -1.62 -8.26 1.81
C SER A 49 -0.69 -7.65 2.85
N LEU A 50 -0.72 -6.32 3.01
CA LEU A 50 0.09 -5.60 4.01
C LEU A 50 -0.29 -6.01 5.43
N SER A 51 -1.59 -6.05 5.74
CA SER A 51 -2.06 -6.47 7.08
C SER A 51 -1.77 -7.95 7.36
N THR A 52 -1.85 -8.82 6.34
CA THR A 52 -1.48 -10.25 6.46
C THR A 52 0.01 -10.41 6.70
N LEU A 53 0.84 -9.69 5.93
CA LEU A 53 2.29 -9.67 6.13
C LEU A 53 2.67 -9.16 7.51
N LEU A 54 2.04 -8.09 7.98
CA LEU A 54 2.26 -7.59 9.33
C LEU A 54 1.95 -8.69 10.35
N GLN A 55 0.77 -9.30 10.27
CA GLN A 55 0.35 -10.36 11.20
C GLN A 55 1.27 -11.59 11.20
N ASP A 56 1.81 -11.97 10.04
CA ASP A 56 2.73 -13.11 9.89
C ASP A 56 4.04 -12.93 10.67
N HIS A 57 4.51 -11.70 10.85
CA HIS A 57 5.76 -11.41 11.56
C HIS A 57 5.56 -11.18 13.07
N LEU A 58 4.32 -11.30 13.57
CA LEU A 58 4.00 -11.04 14.96
C LEU A 58 3.86 -12.32 15.76
N ARG A 59 4.42 -12.30 16.98
CA ARG A 59 4.15 -13.30 18.01
C ARG A 59 2.71 -13.12 18.53
N ASP A 60 2.08 -14.23 18.91
CA ASP A 60 0.66 -14.25 19.29
C ASP A 60 0.33 -13.36 20.49
N ASP A 61 1.28 -13.19 21.42
CA ASP A 61 1.15 -12.37 22.63
C ASP A 61 1.04 -10.86 22.35
N VAL A 62 1.57 -10.39 21.21
CA VAL A 62 1.56 -8.97 20.83
C VAL A 62 0.71 -8.66 19.60
N ARG A 63 0.27 -9.70 18.86
CA ARG A 63 -0.48 -9.57 17.61
C ARG A 63 -1.67 -8.62 17.71
N GLY A 64 -2.51 -8.79 18.74
CA GLY A 64 -3.70 -7.95 18.95
C GLY A 64 -3.37 -6.47 19.20
N ARG A 65 -2.32 -6.20 19.99
CA ARG A 65 -1.90 -4.82 20.32
C ARG A 65 -1.36 -4.09 19.08
N ILE A 66 -0.55 -4.77 18.28
CA ILE A 66 0.02 -4.17 17.07
C ILE A 66 -1.03 -4.01 15.97
N MET A 67 -1.97 -4.95 15.85
CA MET A 67 -3.09 -4.78 14.92
C MET A 67 -4.03 -3.62 15.33
N ALA A 68 -4.21 -3.36 16.63
CA ALA A 68 -4.92 -2.15 17.06
C ALA A 68 -4.20 -0.86 16.64
N LEU A 69 -2.86 -0.82 16.75
CA LEU A 69 -2.06 0.29 16.24
C LEU A 69 -2.15 0.43 14.72
N TRP A 70 -2.17 -0.69 13.99
CA TRP A 70 -2.39 -0.69 12.54
C TRP A 70 -3.73 -0.04 12.18
N VAL A 71 -4.84 -0.44 12.84
CA VAL A 71 -6.17 0.15 12.58
C VAL A 71 -6.18 1.63 12.92
N MET A 72 -5.56 2.03 14.04
CA MET A 72 -5.50 3.43 14.45
C MET A 72 -4.68 4.27 13.47
N ALA A 73 -3.51 3.80 13.05
CA ALA A 73 -2.64 4.53 12.14
C ALA A 73 -3.23 4.59 10.72
N PHE A 74 -3.67 3.45 10.18
CA PHE A 74 -4.25 3.36 8.85
C PHE A 74 -5.63 4.03 8.78
N GLY A 75 -6.53 3.64 9.67
CA GLY A 75 -7.87 4.22 9.76
C GLY A 75 -7.84 5.71 10.09
N GLY A 76 -6.90 6.16 10.92
CA GLY A 76 -6.74 7.57 11.28
C GLY A 76 -6.15 8.45 10.17
N THR A 77 -5.35 7.89 9.25
CA THR A 77 -4.79 8.65 8.13
C THR A 77 -5.78 8.85 6.98
N VAL A 78 -6.74 7.94 6.77
CA VAL A 78 -7.78 8.06 5.74
C VAL A 78 -8.52 9.41 5.79
N PRO A 79 -9.15 9.84 6.91
CA PRO A 79 -9.86 11.11 6.96
C PRO A 79 -8.95 12.32 6.77
N LEU A 80 -7.70 12.26 7.26
CA LEU A 80 -6.71 13.31 7.04
C LEU A 80 -6.36 13.44 5.55
N GLY A 81 -6.18 12.31 4.86
CA GLY A 81 -5.97 12.26 3.41
C GLY A 81 -7.16 12.82 2.64
N VAL A 82 -8.39 12.54 3.06
CA VAL A 82 -9.61 13.11 2.45
C VAL A 82 -9.69 14.62 2.66
N LEU A 83 -9.37 15.13 3.86
CA LEU A 83 -9.35 16.58 4.13
C LEU A 83 -8.28 17.30 3.29
N ALA A 84 -7.05 16.79 3.29
CA ALA A 84 -5.95 17.34 2.51
C ALA A 84 -6.23 17.27 1.01
N GLY A 85 -6.73 16.11 0.53
CA GLY A 85 -7.13 15.91 -0.86
C GLY A 85 -8.28 16.83 -1.27
N GLY A 86 -9.30 16.98 -0.44
CA GLY A 86 -10.42 17.88 -0.70
C GLY A 86 -9.99 19.33 -0.79
N TYR A 87 -9.08 19.78 0.08
CA TYR A 87 -8.48 21.11 -0.03
C TYR A 87 -7.66 21.25 -1.34
N ALA A 88 -6.83 20.26 -1.67
CA ALA A 88 -6.06 20.26 -2.91
C ALA A 88 -6.95 20.30 -4.17
N VAL A 89 -8.09 19.60 -4.18
CA VAL A 89 -9.06 19.64 -5.28
C VAL A 89 -9.62 21.04 -5.48
N LYS A 90 -9.87 21.81 -4.41
CA LYS A 90 -10.39 23.18 -4.51
C LYS A 90 -9.45 24.14 -5.25
N ILE A 91 -8.13 23.93 -5.12
CA ILE A 91 -7.11 24.79 -5.73
C ILE A 91 -6.52 24.22 -7.03
N THR A 92 -6.75 22.94 -7.32
CA THR A 92 -6.27 22.26 -8.55
C THR A 92 -7.43 21.65 -9.31
N SER A 93 -7.60 20.32 -9.24
CA SER A 93 -8.74 19.57 -9.76
C SER A 93 -8.71 18.14 -9.22
N LEU A 94 -9.82 17.42 -9.33
CA LEU A 94 -9.89 16.01 -8.95
C LEU A 94 -8.88 15.14 -9.73
N THR A 95 -8.73 15.38 -11.03
CA THR A 95 -7.78 14.65 -11.88
C THR A 95 -6.33 14.83 -11.41
N VAL A 96 -5.92 16.07 -11.08
CA VAL A 96 -4.56 16.35 -10.61
C VAL A 96 -4.28 15.62 -9.29
N VAL A 97 -5.22 15.66 -8.34
CA VAL A 97 -5.05 14.98 -7.04
C VAL A 97 -4.94 13.46 -7.21
N MET A 98 -5.76 12.86 -8.07
CA MET A 98 -5.67 11.42 -8.36
C MET A 98 -4.36 11.04 -9.06
N LEU A 99 -3.86 11.87 -9.97
CA LEU A 99 -2.56 11.65 -10.63
C LEU A 99 -1.37 11.79 -9.67
N ILE A 100 -1.43 12.74 -8.73
CA ILE A 100 -0.45 12.83 -7.63
C ILE A 100 -0.50 11.55 -6.80
N GLY A 101 -1.68 11.05 -6.45
CA GLY A 101 -1.84 9.76 -5.77
C GLY A 101 -1.22 8.60 -6.53
N ALA A 102 -1.39 8.56 -7.86
CA ALA A 102 -0.75 7.56 -8.72
C ALA A 102 0.78 7.72 -8.72
N ALA A 103 1.31 8.94 -8.75
CA ALA A 103 2.75 9.19 -8.67
C ALA A 103 3.34 8.75 -7.32
N VAL A 104 2.63 8.98 -6.22
CA VAL A 104 3.02 8.50 -4.88
C VAL A 104 3.02 6.97 -4.84
N ALA A 105 1.97 6.33 -5.35
CA ALA A 105 1.90 4.86 -5.44
C ALA A 105 3.04 4.30 -6.29
N LEU A 106 3.37 4.94 -7.41
CA LEU A 106 4.52 4.59 -8.24
C LEU A 106 5.84 4.74 -7.49
N GLY A 107 6.02 5.83 -6.74
CA GLY A 107 7.20 6.04 -5.89
C GLY A 107 7.37 4.92 -4.86
N LEU A 108 6.27 4.48 -4.24
CA LEU A 108 6.27 3.36 -3.30
C LEU A 108 6.64 2.02 -3.95
N VAL A 109 6.31 1.80 -5.24
CA VAL A 109 6.77 0.62 -5.98
C VAL A 109 8.29 0.57 -6.05
N PHE A 110 8.94 1.72 -6.28
CA PHE A 110 10.40 1.82 -6.31
C PHE A 110 11.02 1.74 -4.91
N TRP A 111 10.38 2.35 -3.91
CA TRP A 111 10.88 2.34 -2.54
C TRP A 111 10.86 0.92 -1.94
N LEU A 112 9.83 0.13 -2.24
CA LEU A 112 9.77 -1.29 -1.89
C LEU A 112 10.86 -2.16 -2.58
N ASP A 113 11.55 -1.62 -3.59
CA ASP A 113 12.62 -2.30 -4.36
C ASP A 113 14.04 -1.93 -3.87
N VAL A 114 14.18 -1.03 -2.88
CA VAL A 114 15.48 -0.61 -2.33
C VAL A 114 15.71 -1.27 -0.98
N GLY A 115 16.34 -2.44 -1.02
CA GLY A 115 16.85 -3.14 0.15
C GLY A 115 17.43 -4.49 -0.27
N PRO A 116 18.76 -4.62 -0.51
CA PRO A 116 19.37 -5.94 -0.47
C PRO A 116 19.03 -6.56 0.88
N ASP A 117 18.63 -7.83 0.86
CA ASP A 117 18.36 -8.60 2.06
C ASP A 117 19.65 -8.63 2.90
N GLU A 118 19.80 -7.71 3.85
CA GLU A 118 20.76 -7.86 4.94
C GLU A 118 20.22 -9.01 5.78
N GLU A 119 20.63 -10.24 5.43
CA GLU A 119 20.55 -11.37 6.34
C GLU A 119 21.20 -10.89 7.65
N PRO A 120 20.46 -10.84 8.77
CA PRO A 120 21.12 -10.62 10.05
C PRO A 120 22.04 -11.81 10.24
N GLU A 121 23.34 -11.57 10.07
CA GLU A 121 24.41 -12.49 10.38
C GLU A 121 24.23 -12.85 11.86
N VAL A 122 23.53 -13.96 12.11
CA VAL A 122 23.45 -14.57 13.43
C VAL A 122 24.87 -15.03 13.71
N SER A 123 25.63 -14.13 14.31
CA SER A 123 26.88 -14.41 15.01
C SER A 123 26.67 -15.69 15.80
N ALA A 124 27.32 -16.75 15.32
CA ALA A 124 27.41 -18.01 16.02
C ALA A 124 27.99 -17.69 17.40
N GLY A 125 27.14 -17.75 18.43
CA GLY A 125 27.60 -17.73 19.81
C GLY A 125 28.69 -18.80 19.98
N PRO A 126 29.73 -18.55 20.78
CA PRO A 126 30.86 -19.45 20.86
C PRO A 126 30.37 -20.83 21.28
N ALA A 127 30.73 -21.84 20.49
CA ALA A 127 30.61 -23.24 20.86
C ALA A 127 31.46 -23.46 22.11
N LEU A 128 30.83 -23.34 23.28
CA LEU A 128 31.41 -23.79 24.54
C LEU A 128 31.17 -25.29 24.62
N GLY A 129 32.26 -26.04 24.52
CA GLY A 129 32.31 -27.49 24.77
C GLY A 129 32.34 -27.85 26.24
#